data_AF-A0A8T4J9U2-F1
#
_entry.id   AF-A0A8T4J9U2-F1
#
_cell.length_a   1.000
_cell.length_b   1.000
_cell.length_c   1.000
_cell.angle_alpha   90.00
_cell.angle_beta   90.00
_cell.angle_gamma   90.00
#
_symmetry.space_group_name_H-M   'P 1'
#
loop_
_entity.id
_entity.type
_entity.pdbx_description
1 polymer ?
#
loop_
_entity_poly.entity_id
_entity_poly.type
_entity_poly.pdbx_seq_one_letter_code
_entity_poly.pdbx_strand_id
1 'polypeptide(L)' 'KGDGVRFYVFEGIPNPAAFKREYRDLLDGVQADDLEKQRIITECKRAFALNTDVFHALGE' A
#
# COMPACT_ATOMS: atom_id res chain seq x y z
N LYS A 1 -10.31 17.17 -12.19
CA LYS A 1 -10.92 16.31 -11.14
C LYS A 1 -11.50 17.25 -10.08
N GLY A 2 -12.68 16.98 -9.54
CA GLY A 2 -13.30 17.84 -8.52
C GLY A 2 -12.61 17.71 -7.16
N ASP A 3 -12.83 18.68 -6.27
CA ASP A 3 -12.14 18.78 -4.99
C ASP A 3 -12.43 17.63 -4.01
N GLY A 4 -13.57 16.93 -4.16
CA GLY A 4 -13.96 15.81 -3.30
C GLY A 4 -13.19 14.50 -3.51
N VAL A 5 -12.31 14.41 -4.52
CA VAL A 5 -11.58 13.16 -4.85
C VAL A 5 -10.07 13.33 -4.85
N ARG A 6 -9.54 14.38 -4.20
CA ARG A 6 -8.10 14.69 -4.16
C ARG A 6 -7.24 13.53 -3.65
N PHE A 7 -7.79 12.66 -2.79
CA PHE A 7 -7.14 11.42 -2.34
C PHE A 7 -6.71 10.49 -3.50
N TYR A 8 -7.44 10.49 -4.62
CA TYR A 8 -7.13 9.67 -5.80
C TYR A 8 -6.39 10.45 -6.91
N VAL A 9 -5.76 11.58 -6.56
CA VAL A 9 -5.01 12.43 -7.48
C VAL A 9 -3.54 12.44 -7.09
N PHE A 10 -2.70 11.92 -7.98
CA PHE A 10 -1.26 11.83 -7.79
C PHE A 10 -0.56 12.68 -8.85
N GLU A 11 -0.44 13.99 -8.62
CA GLU A 11 0.14 14.93 -9.60
C GLU A 11 1.62 14.65 -9.89
N GLY A 12 2.37 14.16 -8.89
CA GLY A 12 3.76 13.74 -9.05
C GLY A 12 3.96 12.35 -9.67
N ILE A 13 2.87 11.62 -9.98
CA ILE A 13 2.94 10.26 -10.54
C ILE A 13 2.29 10.25 -11.93
N PRO A 14 3.04 10.58 -12.99
CA PRO A 14 2.49 10.68 -14.35
C PRO A 14 2.11 9.31 -14.93
N ASN A 15 2.75 8.23 -14.48
CA ASN A 15 2.46 6.87 -14.91
C ASN A 15 2.35 5.92 -13.69
N PRO A 16 1.13 5.67 -13.17
CA PRO A 16 0.92 4.81 -12.01
C PRO A 16 1.37 3.35 -12.21
N ALA A 17 1.34 2.84 -13.44
CA ALA A 17 1.78 1.47 -13.72
C ALA A 17 3.30 1.35 -13.65
N ALA A 18 4.02 2.33 -14.21
CA ALA A 18 5.48 2.40 -14.11
C ALA A 18 5.92 2.60 -12.66
N PHE A 19 5.28 3.53 -11.94
CA PHE A 19 5.57 3.79 -10.53
C PHE A 19 5.40 2.54 -9.66
N LYS A 20 4.30 1.79 -9.84
CA LYS A 20 4.09 0.53 -9.09
C LYS A 20 5.12 -0.55 -9.43
N ARG A 21 5.71 -0.52 -10.62
CA ARG A 21 6.77 -1.46 -11.02
C ARG A 21 8.06 -1.13 -10.28
N GLU A 22 8.51 0.12 -10.39
CA GLU A 22 9.70 0.62 -9.71
C GLU A 22 9.60 0.45 -8.19
N TYR A 23 8.43 0.73 -7.61
CA TYR A 23 8.21 0.52 -6.18
C TYR A 23 8.37 -0.96 -5.77
N ARG A 24 7.97 -1.92 -6.61
CA ARG A 24 8.23 -3.34 -6.34
C ARG A 24 9.70 -3.69 -6.46
N ASP A 25 10.38 -3.16 -7.48
CA ASP A 25 11.81 -3.39 -7.67
C ASP A 25 12.61 -2.88 -6.45
N LEU A 26 12.20 -1.75 -5.86
CA LEU A 26 12.77 -1.24 -4.61
C LEU A 26 12.48 -2.15 -3.41
N LEU A 27 11.26 -2.68 -3.29
CA LEU A 27 10.90 -3.63 -2.23
C LEU A 27 11.69 -4.94 -2.35
N ASP A 28 11.91 -5.44 -3.56
CA ASP A 28 12.71 -6.64 -3.82
C ASP A 28 14.19 -6.43 -3.43
N GLY A 29 14.67 -5.18 -3.46
CA GLY A 29 16.02 -4.79 -3.05
C GLY A 29 16.22 -4.62 -1.53
N VAL A 30 15.14 -4.66 -0.73
CA VAL A 30 15.23 -4.49 0.73
C VAL A 30 16.06 -5.63 1.33
N GLN A 31 17.10 -5.26 2.06
CA GLN A 31 17.94 -6.21 2.81
C GLN A 31 17.21 -6.63 4.08
N ALA A 32 16.30 -7.59 3.95
CA ALA A 32 15.62 -8.24 5.06
C ALA A 32 16.06 -9.71 5.12
N ASP A 33 16.42 -10.19 6.31
CA ASP A 33 16.59 -11.62 6.51
C ASP A 33 15.24 -12.37 6.44
N ASP A 34 15.28 -13.70 6.49
CA ASP A 34 14.05 -14.48 6.36
C ASP A 34 13.06 -14.25 7.52
N LEU A 35 13.56 -13.98 8.73
CA LEU A 35 12.72 -13.67 9.89
C LEU A 35 12.04 -12.31 9.72
N GLU A 36 12.78 -11.31 9.26
CA GLU A 36 12.27 -9.97 8.95
C GLU A 36 11.23 -10.02 7.82
N LYS A 37 11.47 -10.80 6.76
CA LYS A 37 10.47 -11.03 5.71
C LYS A 37 9.17 -11.60 6.28
N GLN A 38 9.24 -12.59 7.17
CA GLN A 38 8.04 -13.15 7.81
C GLN A 38 7.31 -12.11 8.67
N ARG A 39 8.05 -11.24 9.38
CA ARG A 39 7.47 -10.15 10.17
C ARG A 39 6.77 -9.12 9.28
N ILE A 40 7.41 -8.73 8.16
CA ILE A 40 6.81 -7.82 7.17
C ILE A 40 5.51 -8.41 6.61
N ILE A 41 5.51 -9.68 6.21
CA ILE A 41 4.31 -10.36 5.68
C ILE A 41 3.20 -10.39 6.73
N THR A 42 3.54 -10.70 7.98
CA THR A 42 2.57 -10.72 9.10
C THR A 42 1.95 -9.35 9.32
N GLU A 43 2.75 -8.29 9.31
CA GLU A 43 2.25 -6.93 9.48
C GLU A 43 1.39 -6.47 8.29
N CYS A 44 1.77 -6.83 7.05
CA CYS A 44 0.93 -6.57 5.88
C CYS A 44 -0.46 -7.20 6.05
N LYS A 45 -0.56 -8.46 6.50
CA LYS A 45 -1.86 -9.10 6.77
C LYS A 45 -2.66 -8.34 7.82
N ARG A 46 -2.01 -7.87 8.88
CA ARG A 46 -2.65 -7.05 9.93
C ARG A 46 -3.14 -5.72 9.37
N ALA A 47 -2.34 -5.03 8.56
CA ALA A 47 -2.75 -3.79 7.91
C ALA A 47 -3.99 -3.98 7.02
N PHE A 48 -4.07 -5.10 6.29
CA PHE A 48 -5.27 -5.45 5.52
C PHE A 48 -6.50 -5.67 6.43
N ALA A 49 -6.35 -6.38 7.55
CA ALA A 49 -7.43 -6.57 8.52
C ALA A 49 -7.93 -5.23 9.07
N LEU A 50 -7.03 -4.32 9.45
CA LEU A 50 -7.40 -3.00 9.95
C LEU A 50 -8.17 -2.16 8.90
N ASN A 51 -7.79 -2.24 7.63
CA ASN A 51 -8.55 -1.57 6.56
C ASN A 51 -9.95 -2.16 6.43
N THR A 52 -10.07 -3.48 6.47
CA THR A 52 -11.36 -4.19 6.46
C THR A 52 -12.23 -3.76 7.66
N ASP A 53 -11.65 -3.66 8.85
CA ASP A 53 -12.36 -3.22 10.07
C ASP A 53 -12.88 -1.78 9.93
N VAL A 54 -12.11 -0.87 9.32
CA VAL A 54 -12.57 0.49 9.01
C VAL A 54 -13.77 0.47 8.06
N PHE A 55 -13.71 -0.35 7.00
CA PHE A 55 -14.84 -0.46 6.07
C PHE A 55 -16.08 -1.08 6.71
N HIS A 56 -15.90 -2.04 7.63
CA HIS A 56 -17.01 -2.57 8.42
C HIS A 56 -17.62 -1.50 9.32
N ALA A 57 -16.79 -0.74 10.06
CA ALA A 57 -17.26 0.30 10.97
C ALA A 57 -17.97 1.47 10.26
N LEU A 58 -17.63 1.75 9.00
CA LEU A 58 -18.30 2.76 8.17
C LEU A 58 -19.60 2.27 7.51
N GLY A 59 -19.83 0.95 7.50
CA GLY A 59 -21.03 0.33 6.93
C GLY A 59 -22.16 0.11 7.95
N GLU A 60 -21.87 0.28 9.25
CA GLU A 60 -22.86 0.45 10.32
C GLU A 60 -23.39 1.89 10.36
#